data_AF-A0AA86PKT5-F1
#
_entry.id   AF-A0AA86PKT5-F1
#
_cell.length_a   1.000
_cell.length_b   1.000
_cell.length_c   1.000
_cell.angle_alpha   90.00
_cell.angle_beta   90.00
_cell.angle_gamma   90.00
#
_symmetry.space_group_name_H-M   'P 1'
#
loop_
_entity.id
_entity.type
_entity.pdbx_description
1 polymer ?
#
loop_
_entity_poly.entity_id
_entity_poly.type
_entity_poly.pdbx_seq_one_letter_code
_entity_poly.pdbx_strand_id
1 'polypeptide(L)'
;MLFLLTSVIQTEAPEPSQFDVVCELCQIVVQGVEDYVQDPSNIQAVEAFLDQACELISPIDFFQWCEQLIGKYYEQLVQYIIAGYAPQQACQMMGLCD
;
A
#
# COMPACT_ATOMS: atom_id res chain seq x y z
N MET A 1 3.55 -19.37 -50.22
CA MET A 1 3.37 -20.65 -49.53
C MET A 1 2.97 -20.33 -48.10
N LEU A 2 1.77 -20.77 -47.71
CA LEU A 2 1.18 -20.56 -46.39
C LEU A 2 2.00 -21.28 -45.31
N PHE A 3 2.52 -20.53 -44.34
CA PHE A 3 2.74 -21.05 -42.99
C PHE A 3 2.11 -20.08 -41.98
N LEU A 4 0.84 -20.38 -41.70
CA LEU A 4 0.23 -20.40 -40.36
C LEU A 4 0.32 -19.13 -39.51
N LEU A 5 -0.78 -18.38 -39.53
CA LEU A 5 -1.61 -18.09 -38.34
C LEU A 5 -0.95 -18.44 -36.99
N THR A 6 -0.16 -17.54 -36.41
CA THR A 6 -0.10 -17.43 -34.95
C THR A 6 -0.48 -16.02 -34.57
N SER A 7 -1.74 -15.91 -34.17
CA SER A 7 -2.25 -14.84 -33.31
C SER A 7 -1.43 -14.81 -32.03
N VAL A 8 -0.25 -14.19 -32.04
CA VAL A 8 0.37 -13.71 -30.80
C VAL A 8 -0.25 -12.35 -30.54
N ILE A 9 -1.48 -12.39 -30.01
CA ILE A 9 -1.92 -11.30 -29.14
C ILE A 9 -0.89 -11.36 -28.02
N GLN A 10 -0.02 -10.35 -27.94
CA GLN A 10 0.90 -10.22 -26.83
C GLN A 10 0.06 -9.94 -25.58
N THR A 11 -0.44 -11.01 -24.94
CA THR A 11 -1.06 -10.98 -23.62
C THR A 11 0.03 -10.95 -22.58
N GLU A 12 0.88 -9.94 -22.65
CA GLU A 12 1.86 -9.65 -21.62
C GLU A 12 1.35 -8.35 -21.00
N ALA A 13 0.69 -8.48 -19.86
CA ALA A 13 0.27 -7.34 -19.07
C ALA A 13 1.52 -6.46 -18.85
N PRO A 14 1.41 -5.12 -18.91
CA PRO A 14 2.54 -4.26 -18.60
C PRO A 14 3.08 -4.65 -17.22
N GLU A 15 4.39 -4.90 -17.13
CA GLU A 15 5.07 -5.08 -15.85
C GLU A 15 4.74 -3.87 -14.98
N PRO A 16 4.26 -4.06 -13.74
CA PRO A 16 3.83 -2.95 -12.90
C PRO A 16 5.01 -2.01 -12.67
N SER A 17 4.80 -0.71 -12.91
CA SER A 17 5.83 0.27 -12.58
C SER A 17 6.06 0.28 -11.07
N GLN A 18 7.24 0.72 -10.64
CA GLN A 18 7.52 0.86 -9.20
C GLN A 18 6.47 1.73 -8.50
N PHE A 19 5.92 2.72 -9.21
CA PHE A 19 4.87 3.59 -8.70
C PHE A 19 3.54 2.85 -8.53
N ASP A 20 3.16 2.00 -9.48
CA ASP A 20 1.93 1.18 -9.38
C ASP A 20 1.98 0.26 -8.15
N VAL A 21 3.14 -0.35 -7.89
CA VAL A 21 3.35 -1.22 -6.71
C VAL A 21 3.22 -0.44 -5.40
N VAL A 22 3.75 0.79 -5.35
CA VAL A 22 3.64 1.66 -4.17
C VAL A 22 2.19 2.09 -3.94
N CYS A 23 1.46 2.42 -5.00
CA CYS A 23 0.05 2.79 -4.93
C CYS A 23 -0.81 1.60 -4.45
N GLU A 24 -0.59 0.41 -5.00
CA GLU A 24 -1.30 -0.81 -4.59
C GLU A 24 -1.03 -1.15 -3.12
N LEU A 25 0.24 -1.11 -2.69
CA LEU A 25 0.61 -1.37 -1.31
C LEU A 25 -0.01 -0.34 -0.35
N CYS A 26 -0.03 0.94 -0.73
CA CYS A 26 -0.69 1.97 0.05
C CYS A 26 -2.19 1.65 0.25
N GLN A 27 -2.89 1.29 -0.82
CA GLN A 27 -4.32 0.99 -0.77
C GLN A 27 -4.62 -0.24 0.10
N ILE A 28 -3.78 -1.27 0.01
CA ILE A 28 -3.89 -2.46 0.87
C ILE A 28 -3.74 -2.08 2.35
N VAL A 29 -2.77 -1.23 2.68
CA VAL A 29 -2.56 -0.76 4.05
C VAL A 29 -3.74 0.09 4.52
N VAL A 30 -4.22 1.05 3.72
CA VAL A 30 -5.38 1.89 4.10
C VAL A 30 -6.61 1.01 4.35
N GLN A 31 -6.90 0.06 3.46
CA GLN A 31 -8.03 -0.86 3.63
C GLN A 31 -7.90 -1.72 4.89
N GLY A 32 -6.70 -2.27 5.12
CA GLY A 32 -6.42 -3.06 6.32
C GLY A 32 -6.60 -2.24 7.60
N VAL A 33 -6.21 -0.97 7.59
CA VAL A 33 -6.42 -0.08 8.74
C VAL A 33 -7.89 0.32 8.88
N GLU A 34 -8.63 0.61 7.81
CA GLU A 34 -10.08 0.86 7.86
C GLU A 34 -10.83 -0.29 8.54
N ASP A 35 -10.49 -1.53 8.19
CA ASP A 35 -11.11 -2.73 8.76
C ASP A 35 -10.81 -2.86 10.27
N TYR A 36 -9.65 -2.38 10.73
CA TYR A 36 -9.25 -2.39 12.14
C TYR A 36 -9.83 -1.20 12.95
N VAL A 37 -9.96 -0.02 12.35
CA VAL A 37 -10.38 1.24 13.01
C VAL A 37 -11.90 1.30 13.29
N GLN A 38 -12.70 0.38 12.74
CA GLN A 38 -14.11 0.23 13.17
C GLN A 38 -14.25 -0.08 14.68
N ASP A 39 -13.18 -0.52 15.33
CA ASP A 39 -13.05 -0.55 16.79
C ASP A 39 -12.06 0.54 17.26
N PRO A 40 -12.51 1.61 17.95
CA PRO A 40 -11.64 2.66 18.49
C PRO A 40 -10.59 2.15 19.49
N SER A 41 -10.76 0.95 20.04
CA SER A 41 -9.78 0.27 20.90
C SER A 41 -8.53 -0.21 20.14
N ASN A 42 -8.64 -0.35 18.81
CA ASN A 42 -7.63 -0.98 17.97
C ASN A 42 -6.62 -0.01 17.34
N ILE A 43 -6.72 1.31 17.55
CA ILE A 43 -5.77 2.28 16.95
C ILE A 43 -4.33 2.01 17.42
N GLN A 44 -4.15 1.61 18.69
CA GLN A 44 -2.85 1.15 19.21
C GLN A 44 -2.44 -0.22 18.66
N ALA A 45 -3.40 -1.07 18.30
CA ALA A 45 -3.13 -2.35 17.64
C ALA A 45 -2.69 -2.17 16.18
N VAL A 46 -3.15 -1.11 15.51
CA VAL A 46 -2.70 -0.74 14.15
C VAL A 46 -1.24 -0.32 14.15
N GLU A 47 -0.84 0.53 15.10
CA GLU A 47 0.56 0.94 15.25
C GLU A 47 1.45 -0.29 15.51
N ALA A 48 1.06 -1.14 16.46
CA ALA A 48 1.77 -2.38 16.78
C ALA A 48 1.80 -3.41 15.61
N PHE A 49 0.79 -3.42 14.74
CA PHE A 49 0.77 -4.27 13.55
C PHE A 49 1.75 -3.76 12.48
N LEU A 50 1.78 -2.45 12.25
CA LEU A 50 2.68 -1.83 11.29
C LEU A 50 4.15 -1.97 11.74
N ASP A 51 4.42 -1.79 13.03
CA ASP A 51 5.76 -1.99 13.61
C ASP A 51 6.23 -3.45 13.45
N GLN A 52 5.38 -4.42 13.78
CA GLN A 52 5.69 -5.85 13.56
C GLN A 52 5.91 -6.17 12.08
N ALA A 53 5.14 -5.55 11.18
CA ALA A 53 5.34 -5.72 9.74
C ALA A 53 6.72 -5.20 9.32
N CYS A 54 7.19 -4.08 9.88
CA CYS A 54 8.54 -3.58 9.63
C CYS A 54 9.63 -4.50 10.17
N GLU A 55 9.47 -5.06 11.37
CA GLU A 55 10.44 -5.99 11.98
C GLU A 55 10.69 -7.25 11.14
N LEU A 56 9.70 -7.67 10.35
CA LEU A 56 9.81 -8.81 9.43
C LEU A 56 10.64 -8.49 8.18
N ILE A 57 10.95 -7.21 7.92
CA ILE A 57 11.72 -6.79 6.75
C ILE A 57 13.21 -6.76 7.10
N SER A 58 13.91 -7.81 6.68
CA SER A 58 15.39 -7.86 6.63
C SER A 58 15.84 -7.68 5.17
N PRO A 59 16.85 -6.84 4.85
CA PRO A 59 17.90 -6.29 5.73
C PRO A 59 17.58 -4.97 6.44
N ILE A 60 18.42 -4.58 7.41
CA ILE A 60 18.31 -3.40 8.31
C ILE A 60 17.94 -2.09 7.61
N ASP A 61 18.44 -1.84 6.39
CA ASP A 61 18.16 -0.60 5.66
C ASP A 61 16.67 -0.47 5.29
N PHE A 62 15.99 -1.60 5.06
CA PHE A 62 14.56 -1.62 4.80
C PHE A 62 13.72 -1.44 6.07
N PHE A 63 14.20 -1.92 7.22
CA PHE A 63 13.56 -1.69 8.51
C PHE A 63 13.49 -0.20 8.83
N GLN A 64 14.62 0.52 8.74
CA GLN A 64 14.66 1.96 9.00
C GLN A 64 13.80 2.76 8.01
N TRP A 65 13.77 2.34 6.75
CA TRP A 65 12.90 2.94 5.75
C TRP A 65 11.41 2.72 6.08
N CYS A 66 11.06 1.51 6.55
CA CYS A 66 9.71 1.15 6.96
C CYS A 66 9.24 1.94 8.19
N GLU A 67 10.06 2.07 9.23
CA GLU A 67 9.75 2.90 10.39
C GLU A 67 9.60 4.38 10.03
N GLN A 68 10.46 4.90 9.15
CA GLN A 68 10.33 6.29 8.67
C GLN A 68 9.04 6.50 7.87
N LEU A 69 8.60 5.49 7.12
CA LEU A 69 7.31 5.50 6.42
C LEU A 69 6.15 5.52 7.42
N ILE A 70 6.14 4.63 8.42
CA ILE A 70 5.10 4.63 9.45
C ILE A 70 5.10 5.97 10.17
N GLY A 71 6.24 6.43 10.70
CA GLY A 71 6.32 7.69 11.43
C GLY A 71 5.91 8.92 10.59
N LYS A 72 6.12 8.89 9.27
CA LYS A 72 5.73 9.99 8.37
C LYS A 72 4.24 9.97 8.01
N TYR A 73 3.67 8.80 7.78
CA TYR A 73 2.34 8.67 7.19
C TYR A 73 1.26 8.18 8.15
N TYR A 74 1.60 7.58 9.30
CA TYR A 74 0.63 7.02 10.26
C TYR A 74 -0.41 8.05 10.72
N GLU A 75 0.02 9.24 11.18
CA GLU A 75 -0.93 10.27 11.62
C GLU A 75 -1.87 10.73 10.50
N GLN A 76 -1.34 10.86 9.28
CA GLN A 76 -2.12 11.27 8.10
C GLN A 76 -3.10 10.17 7.67
N LEU A 77 -2.65 8.92 7.67
CA LEU A 77 -3.44 7.72 7.40
C LEU A 77 -4.64 7.66 8.34
N VAL A 78 -4.41 7.78 9.66
CA VAL A 78 -5.47 7.79 10.68
C VAL A 78 -6.44 8.95 10.45
N GLN A 79 -5.95 10.16 10.13
CA GLN A 79 -6.81 11.31 9.84
C GLN A 79 -7.70 11.08 8.61
N TYR A 80 -7.16 10.54 7.52
CA TYR A 80 -7.92 10.28 6.31
C TYR A 80 -8.98 9.19 6.52
N ILE A 81 -8.65 8.17 7.31
CA ILE A 81 -9.60 7.10 7.67
C ILE A 81 -10.73 7.64 8.54
N ILE A 82 -10.44 8.43 9.59
CA ILE A 82 -11.46 9.07 10.43
C ILE A 82 -12.37 9.99 9.59
N ALA A 83 -11.80 10.66 8.59
CA ALA A 83 -12.53 11.52 7.69
C ALA A 83 -13.29 10.76 6.58
N GLY A 84 -13.21 9.43 6.53
CA GLY A 84 -13.95 8.57 5.61
C GLY A 84 -13.46 8.61 4.17
N TYR A 85 -12.17 8.89 3.96
CA TYR A 85 -11.56 8.87 2.63
C TYR A 85 -11.41 7.43 2.15
N ALA A 86 -11.88 7.15 0.93
CA ALA A 86 -11.63 5.86 0.31
C ALA A 86 -10.11 5.59 0.14
N PRO A 87 -9.66 4.32 0.13
CA PRO A 87 -8.24 3.96 0.05
C PRO A 87 -7.46 4.68 -1.05
N GLN A 88 -8.02 4.72 -2.26
CA GLN A 88 -7.39 5.40 -3.39
C GLN A 88 -7.23 6.91 -3.17
N GLN A 89 -8.25 7.56 -2.59
CA GLN A 89 -8.22 9.00 -2.32
C GLN A 89 -7.22 9.34 -1.20
N ALA A 90 -7.16 8.53 -0.14
CA ALA A 90 -6.16 8.70 0.92
C ALA A 90 -4.72 8.57 0.36
N CYS A 91 -4.48 7.57 -0.49
CA CYS A 91 -3.18 7.37 -1.12
C CYS A 91 -2.79 8.49 -2.11
N GLN A 92 -3.76 9.07 -2.83
CA GLN A 92 -3.54 10.28 -3.64
C GLN A 92 -3.13 11.48 -2.78
N MET A 93 -3.81 11.69 -1.65
CA MET A 93 -3.50 12.79 -0.72
C MET A 93 -2.11 12.66 -0.08
N MET A 94 -1.58 11.43 0.03
CA MET A 94 -0.21 11.15 0.47
C MET A 94 0.83 11.21 -0.65
N GLY A 95 0.41 11.40 -1.91
CA GLY A 95 1.29 11.41 -3.09
C GLY A 95 1.82 10.02 -3.48
N LEU A 96 1.09 8.96 -3.11
CA LEU A 96 1.46 7.56 -3.35
C LEU A 96 0.65 6.93 -4.50
N CYS A 97 -0.39 7.62 -4.99
CA CYS A 97 -1.19 7.28 -6.17
C CYS A 97 -1.44 8.55 -6.99
N ASP A 98 -1.66 8.39 -8.30
CA ASP A 98 -2.20 9.43 -9.18
C ASP A 98 -3.74 9.43 -9.21
#